data_AF-A0A0L9U3H4-F1
#
_entry.id   AF-A0A0L9U3H4-F1
#
_cell.length_a   1.000
_cell.length_b   1.000
_cell.length_c   1.000
_cell.angle_alpha   90.00
_cell.angle_beta   90.00
_cell.angle_gamma   90.00
#
_symmetry.space_group_name_H-M   'P 1'
#
loop_
_entity.id
_entity.type
_entity.pdbx_description
1 polymer ?
#
loop_
_entity_poly.entity_id
_entity_poly.type
_entity_poly.pdbx_seq_one_letter_code
_entity_poly.pdbx_strand_id
1 'polypeptide(L)'
;MTHLSEDDPLGALDELAKIISNVPMIVHWDSTTFGREAQIPLYLHQQDVRELASGREEINITLIQLWMMYMFDVSNKKGFNDVYGFIYPSMTHERNKFDDIQTYITTCFGMGKEIYFLPYILGIQLILVQDGSNGTSPRNLWNLNWKGG
;
A
#
# COMPACT_ATOMS: atom_id res chain seq x y z
N MET A 1 -14.66 -2.55 -22.42
CA MET A 1 -14.77 -2.55 -20.95
C MET A 1 -15.63 -3.75 -20.58
N THR A 2 -15.02 -4.82 -20.08
CA THR A 2 -15.72 -6.02 -19.62
C THR A 2 -16.33 -5.71 -18.26
N HIS A 3 -17.65 -5.81 -18.14
CA HIS A 3 -18.36 -5.61 -16.88
C HIS A 3 -18.22 -6.89 -16.07
N LEU A 4 -17.37 -6.87 -15.05
CA LEU A 4 -17.23 -8.00 -14.12
C LEU A 4 -18.47 -8.08 -13.22
N SER A 5 -18.86 -9.29 -12.82
CA SER A 5 -20.00 -9.50 -11.94
C SER A 5 -19.69 -9.06 -10.50
N GLU A 6 -20.54 -8.25 -9.89
CA GLU A 6 -20.45 -7.93 -8.46
C GLU A 6 -21.07 -9.05 -7.59
N ASP A 7 -22.02 -9.81 -8.14
CA ASP A 7 -22.74 -10.89 -7.45
C ASP A 7 -21.91 -12.18 -7.33
N ASP A 8 -20.89 -12.34 -8.18
CA ASP A 8 -19.94 -13.46 -8.14
C ASP A 8 -18.50 -12.94 -8.15
N PRO A 9 -17.96 -12.53 -6.99
CA PRO A 9 -16.64 -11.94 -6.91
C PRO A 9 -15.51 -12.91 -7.27
N LEU A 10 -15.69 -14.22 -7.02
CA LEU A 10 -14.69 -15.22 -7.42
C LEU A 10 -14.73 -15.46 -8.93
N GLY A 11 -15.92 -15.55 -9.52
CA GLY A 11 -16.08 -15.60 -10.98
C GLY A 11 -15.48 -14.37 -11.66
N ALA A 12 -15.68 -13.18 -11.09
CA ALA A 12 -15.07 -11.94 -11.57
C ALA A 12 -13.53 -11.97 -11.51
N LEU A 13 -12.93 -12.51 -10.45
CA LEU A 13 -11.48 -12.67 -10.37
C LEU A 13 -10.96 -13.69 -11.40
N ASP A 14 -11.69 -14.78 -11.65
CA ASP A 14 -11.32 -15.76 -12.69
C ASP A 14 -11.39 -15.15 -14.10
N GLU A 15 -12.43 -14.35 -14.38
CA GLU A 15 -12.53 -13.59 -15.62
C GLU A 15 -11.40 -12.57 -15.78
N LEU A 16 -11.09 -11.82 -14.72
CA LEU A 16 -9.96 -10.89 -14.70
C LEU A 16 -8.65 -11.62 -15.00
N ALA A 17 -8.41 -12.76 -14.34
CA ALA A 17 -7.22 -13.59 -14.56
C ALA A 17 -7.11 -14.08 -16.01
N LYS A 18 -8.23 -14.35 -16.69
CA LYS A 18 -8.24 -14.71 -18.12
C LYS A 18 -7.90 -13.51 -19.00
N ILE A 19 -8.46 -12.33 -18.71
CA ILE A 19 -8.23 -11.09 -19.45
C ILE A 19 -6.74 -10.70 -19.43
N ILE A 20 -6.10 -10.79 -18.27
CA ILE A 20 -4.70 -10.37 -18.07
C ILE A 20 -3.68 -11.52 -18.23
N SER A 21 -4.10 -12.62 -18.86
CA SER A 21 -3.30 -13.85 -18.99
C SER A 21 -1.99 -13.66 -19.76
N ASN A 22 -1.99 -12.80 -20.78
CA ASN A 22 -0.83 -12.58 -21.65
C ASN A 22 -0.12 -11.25 -21.40
N VAL A 23 -0.84 -10.25 -20.91
CA VAL A 23 -0.34 -8.88 -20.69
C VAL A 23 -0.80 -8.41 -19.32
N PRO A 24 0.11 -7.94 -18.45
CA PRO A 24 -0.26 -7.40 -17.15
C PRO A 24 -1.18 -6.19 -17.31
N MET A 25 -2.13 -6.05 -16.39
CA MET A 25 -2.90 -4.82 -16.31
C MET A 25 -2.05 -3.73 -15.65
N ILE A 26 -1.96 -2.59 -16.32
CA ILE A 26 -1.22 -1.44 -15.82
C ILE A 26 -2.19 -0.52 -15.08
N VAL A 27 -1.97 -0.33 -13.78
CA VAL A 27 -2.75 0.58 -12.94
C VAL A 27 -1.95 1.85 -12.72
N HIS A 28 -2.41 2.92 -13.36
CA HIS A 28 -1.85 4.26 -13.22
C HIS A 28 -2.43 4.95 -11.97
N TRP A 29 -1.62 5.79 -11.33
CA TRP A 29 -2.03 6.59 -10.16
C TRP A 29 -1.35 7.96 -10.16
N ASP A 30 -2.01 8.98 -9.61
CA ASP A 30 -1.49 10.35 -9.65
C ASP A 30 -0.20 10.52 -8.84
N SER A 31 0.85 11.17 -9.37
CA SER A 31 2.16 11.22 -8.70
C SER A 31 2.10 11.72 -7.24
N THR A 32 1.12 12.57 -6.89
CA THR A 32 0.95 13.07 -5.52
C THR A 32 0.53 12.00 -4.50
N THR A 33 0.08 10.82 -4.95
CA THR A 33 -0.66 9.83 -4.12
C THR A 33 0.14 9.23 -2.96
N PHE A 34 1.46 9.35 -2.91
CA PHE A 34 2.27 8.85 -1.78
C PHE A 34 3.50 9.72 -1.49
N GLY A 35 3.39 11.03 -1.77
CA GLY A 35 4.52 11.96 -1.60
C GLY A 35 5.66 11.74 -2.57
N ARG A 36 5.38 11.27 -3.80
CA ARG A 36 6.40 11.06 -4.83
C ARG A 36 6.30 12.09 -5.95
N GLU A 37 7.43 12.37 -6.56
CA GLU A 37 7.48 13.17 -7.79
C GLU A 37 7.33 12.28 -9.04
N ALA A 38 7.70 11.00 -8.94
CA ALA A 38 7.67 10.05 -10.06
C ALA A 38 6.54 9.01 -9.93
N GLN A 39 5.73 8.92 -10.98
CA GLN A 39 4.69 7.91 -11.15
C GLN A 39 5.32 6.61 -11.63
N ILE A 40 5.36 5.59 -10.78
CA ILE A 40 5.71 4.22 -11.17
C ILE A 40 4.41 3.42 -11.26
N PRO A 41 3.97 3.02 -12.47
CA PRO A 41 2.75 2.23 -12.62
C PRO A 41 2.82 0.90 -11.86
N LEU A 42 1.68 0.46 -11.34
CA LEU A 42 1.55 -0.88 -10.78
C LEU A 42 1.21 -1.86 -11.89
N TYR A 43 1.89 -3.00 -11.94
CA TYR A 43 1.64 -4.07 -12.90
C TYR A 43 0.97 -5.24 -12.19
N LEU A 44 -0.32 -5.43 -12.46
CA LEU A 44 -1.09 -6.56 -11.94
C LEU A 44 -0.98 -7.73 -12.93
N HIS A 45 -0.39 -8.83 -12.48
CA HIS A 45 -0.22 -10.05 -13.25
C HIS A 45 -1.34 -11.05 -12.95
N GLN A 46 -1.54 -12.00 -13.88
CA GLN A 46 -2.50 -13.09 -13.68
C GLN A 46 -2.25 -13.84 -12.37
N GLN A 47 -0.98 -14.05 -12.00
CA GLN A 47 -0.62 -14.77 -10.78
C GLN A 47 -1.11 -14.05 -9.51
N ASP A 48 -0.98 -12.72 -9.44
CA ASP A 48 -1.48 -11.93 -8.32
C ASP A 48 -3.00 -12.11 -8.12
N VAL A 49 -3.76 -12.13 -9.22
CA VAL A 49 -5.22 -12.32 -9.19
C VAL A 49 -5.59 -13.74 -8.74
N ARG A 50 -4.82 -14.74 -9.19
CA ARG A 50 -5.03 -16.13 -8.79
C ARG A 50 -4.71 -16.37 -7.32
N GLU A 51 -3.65 -15.76 -6.81
CA GLU A 51 -3.29 -15.81 -5.39
C GLU A 51 -4.44 -15.24 -4.54
N LEU A 52 -4.94 -14.05 -4.90
CA LEU A 52 -6.10 -13.44 -4.24
C LEU A 52 -7.34 -14.34 -4.27
N ALA A 53 -7.68 -14.92 -5.42
CA ALA A 53 -8.84 -15.79 -5.57
C ALA A 53 -8.69 -17.12 -4.82
N SER A 54 -7.46 -17.61 -4.65
CA SER A 54 -7.20 -18.87 -3.95
C SER A 54 -7.38 -18.76 -2.43
N GLY A 55 -7.06 -17.59 -1.85
CA GLY A 55 -7.06 -17.35 -0.40
C GLY A 55 -6.11 -18.25 0.40
N ARG A 56 -5.17 -18.95 -0.26
CA ARG A 56 -4.28 -19.94 0.36
C ARG A 56 -2.90 -19.42 0.69
N GLU A 57 -2.54 -18.27 0.10
CA GLU A 57 -1.22 -17.67 0.21
C GLU A 57 -1.30 -16.35 0.99
N GLU A 58 -0.17 -15.92 1.54
CA GLU A 58 -0.05 -14.57 2.07
C GLU A 58 -0.26 -13.56 0.94
N ILE A 59 -0.96 -12.47 1.24
CA ILE A 59 -1.24 -11.44 0.24
C ILE A 59 0.10 -10.83 -0.20
N ASN A 60 0.39 -10.94 -1.50
CA ASN A 60 1.63 -10.42 -2.05
C ASN A 60 1.68 -8.87 -2.01
N ILE A 61 2.88 -8.31 -2.12
CA ILE A 61 3.11 -6.87 -2.04
C ILE A 61 2.36 -6.07 -3.13
N THR A 62 2.15 -6.65 -4.33
CA THR A 62 1.42 -6.02 -5.43
C THR A 62 -0.04 -5.78 -5.05
N LEU A 63 -0.68 -6.76 -4.41
CA LEU A 63 -2.07 -6.66 -3.94
C LEU A 63 -2.21 -5.67 -2.78
N ILE A 64 -1.25 -5.64 -1.85
CA ILE A 64 -1.21 -4.63 -0.77
C ILE A 64 -1.07 -3.23 -1.38
N GLN A 65 -0.19 -3.04 -2.37
CA GLN A 65 -0.04 -1.77 -3.08
C GLN A 65 -1.34 -1.36 -3.79
N LEU A 66 -2.00 -2.29 -4.49
CA LEU A 66 -3.27 -2.02 -5.16
C LEU A 66 -4.35 -1.58 -4.17
N TRP A 67 -4.47 -2.26 -3.03
CA TRP A 67 -5.43 -1.90 -1.98
C TRP A 67 -5.12 -0.51 -1.39
N MET A 68 -3.86 -0.20 -1.13
CA MET A 68 -3.44 1.12 -0.64
C MET A 68 -3.78 2.23 -1.64
N MET A 69 -3.57 1.99 -2.93
CA MET A 69 -3.95 2.93 -4.00
C MET A 69 -5.47 3.16 -4.04
N TYR A 70 -6.25 2.09 -3.95
CA TYR A 70 -7.72 2.18 -3.90
C TYR A 70 -8.20 2.97 -2.67
N MET A 71 -7.66 2.66 -1.48
CA MET A 71 -8.05 3.32 -0.24
C MET A 71 -7.67 4.80 -0.23
N PHE A 72 -6.53 5.17 -0.81
CA PHE A 72 -6.13 6.57 -1.00
C PHE A 72 -7.16 7.32 -1.86
N ASP A 73 -7.49 6.77 -3.04
CA ASP A 73 -8.44 7.39 -3.96
C ASP A 73 -9.83 7.55 -3.35
N VAL A 74 -10.32 6.50 -2.67
CA VAL A 74 -11.60 6.53 -1.93
C VAL A 74 -11.57 7.57 -0.81
N SER A 75 -10.48 7.65 -0.05
CA SER A 75 -10.35 8.62 1.05
C SER A 75 -10.40 10.05 0.53
N ASN A 76 -9.69 10.33 -0.56
CA ASN A 76 -9.69 11.65 -1.20
C ASN A 76 -11.06 12.02 -1.76
N LYS A 77 -11.72 11.10 -2.47
CA LYS A 77 -13.07 11.30 -3.00
C LYS A 77 -14.10 11.58 -1.90
N LYS A 78 -13.87 11.08 -0.68
CA LYS A 78 -14.70 11.34 0.49
C LYS A 78 -14.29 12.56 1.32
N GLY A 79 -13.22 13.27 0.94
CA GLY A 79 -12.73 14.45 1.66
C GLY A 79 -11.93 14.13 2.93
N PHE A 80 -11.40 12.91 3.05
CA PHE A 80 -10.55 12.48 4.17
C PHE A 80 -9.05 12.56 3.87
N ASN A 81 -8.67 13.34 2.85
CA ASN A 81 -7.29 13.51 2.43
C ASN A 81 -6.39 14.08 3.54
N ASP A 82 -6.94 14.81 4.52
CA ASP A 82 -6.18 15.36 5.65
C ASP A 82 -6.12 14.44 6.87
N VAL A 83 -6.97 13.41 6.90
CA VAL A 83 -7.04 12.44 8.00
C VAL A 83 -6.11 11.26 7.74
N TYR A 84 -6.16 10.68 6.53
CA TYR A 84 -5.45 9.44 6.22
C TYR A 84 -4.18 9.66 5.40
N GLY A 85 -3.05 9.24 5.96
CA GLY A 85 -1.77 9.11 5.26
C GLY A 85 -1.48 7.66 4.90
N PHE A 86 -0.95 7.44 3.71
CA PHE A 86 -0.63 6.10 3.21
C PHE A 86 0.86 6.02 2.88
N ILE A 87 1.56 5.02 3.43
CA ILE A 87 2.99 4.81 3.19
C ILE A 87 3.18 3.77 2.10
N TYR A 88 3.98 4.08 1.08
CA TYR A 88 4.14 3.21 -0.08
C TYR A 88 4.90 1.92 0.28
N PRO A 89 4.31 0.71 0.10
CA PRO A 89 4.91 -0.55 0.54
C PRO A 89 6.31 -0.83 -0.03
N SER A 90 6.60 -0.46 -1.28
CA SER A 90 7.93 -0.73 -1.84
C SER A 90 9.03 0.09 -1.17
N MET A 91 8.70 1.24 -0.57
CA MET A 91 9.69 2.11 0.05
C MET A 91 10.10 1.60 1.43
N THR A 92 9.29 0.75 2.05
CA THR A 92 9.57 0.18 3.37
C THR A 92 10.16 -1.23 3.30
N HIS A 93 10.51 -1.69 2.09
CA HIS A 93 11.12 -2.99 1.89
C HIS A 93 12.53 -3.04 2.48
N GLU A 94 12.86 -4.14 3.18
CA GLU A 94 14.15 -4.36 3.88
C GLU A 94 15.40 -4.29 2.99
N ARG A 95 15.22 -4.37 1.67
CA ARG A 95 16.31 -4.27 0.67
C ARG A 95 16.70 -2.83 0.37
N ASN A 96 15.86 -1.86 0.75
CA ASN A 96 16.19 -0.44 0.63
C ASN A 96 17.14 -0.05 1.75
N LYS A 97 17.93 1.02 1.53
CA LYS A 97 18.82 1.54 2.58
C LYS A 97 17.99 2.13 3.71
N PHE A 98 18.34 1.81 4.95
CA PHE A 98 17.64 2.30 6.12
C PHE A 98 17.47 3.83 6.14
N ASP A 99 18.51 4.58 5.80
CA ASP A 99 18.46 6.05 5.74
C ASP A 99 17.44 6.55 4.72
N ASP A 100 17.27 5.86 3.58
CA ASP A 100 16.28 6.20 2.55
C ASP A 100 14.86 5.89 3.06
N ILE A 101 14.67 4.75 3.73
CA ILE A 101 13.40 4.36 4.36
C ILE A 101 13.00 5.40 5.42
N GLN A 102 13.94 5.76 6.31
CA GLN A 102 13.72 6.72 7.39
C GLN A 102 13.39 8.10 6.84
N THR A 103 14.13 8.57 5.83
CA THR A 103 13.92 9.86 5.18
C THR A 103 12.53 9.92 4.54
N TYR A 104 12.13 8.85 3.83
CA TYR A 104 10.81 8.75 3.22
C TYR A 104 9.67 8.81 4.24
N ILE A 105 9.72 7.98 5.29
CA ILE A 105 8.67 7.94 6.32
C ILE A 105 8.59 9.26 7.08
N THR A 106 9.74 9.85 7.42
CA THR A 106 9.78 11.16 8.09
C THR A 106 9.14 12.25 7.22
N THR A 107 9.38 12.22 5.90
CA THR A 107 8.76 13.14 4.95
C THR A 107 7.24 12.95 4.91
N CYS A 108 6.76 11.70 4.92
CA CYS A 108 5.32 11.40 4.94
C CYS A 108 4.65 11.88 6.24
N PHE A 109 5.27 11.68 7.40
CA PHE A 109 4.78 12.19 8.68
C PHE A 109 4.78 13.72 8.74
N GLY A 110 5.72 14.38 8.07
CA GLY A 110 5.72 15.83 7.90
C GLY A 110 4.49 16.38 7.15
N MET A 111 3.69 15.54 6.49
CA MET A 111 2.44 15.94 5.85
C MET A 111 1.28 16.16 6.83
N GLY A 112 1.45 15.80 8.12
CA GLY A 112 0.51 16.14 9.19
C GLY A 112 -0.85 15.44 9.10
N LYS A 113 -0.88 14.19 8.62
CA LYS A 113 -2.10 13.37 8.62
C LYS A 113 -2.35 12.82 10.03
N GLU A 114 -3.62 12.62 10.37
CA GLU A 114 -3.99 12.11 11.70
C GLU A 114 -3.65 10.62 11.90
N ILE A 115 -3.84 9.81 10.84
CA ILE A 115 -3.67 8.36 10.87
C ILE A 115 -2.82 7.91 9.69
N TYR A 116 -1.77 7.15 9.96
CA TYR A 116 -0.92 6.58 8.91
C TYR A 116 -1.07 5.07 8.78
N PHE A 117 -1.33 4.62 7.54
CA PHE A 117 -1.28 3.21 7.14
C PHE A 117 0.14 2.85 6.68
N LEU A 118 0.85 2.08 7.52
CA LEU A 118 2.20 1.61 7.26
C LEU A 118 2.17 0.08 7.00
N PRO A 119 2.46 -0.36 5.77
CA PRO A 119 2.68 -1.78 5.48
C PRO A 119 4.04 -2.19 6.03
N TYR A 120 4.05 -2.99 7.10
CA TYR A 120 5.29 -3.57 7.63
C TYR A 120 5.53 -4.93 6.97
N ILE A 121 6.51 -4.97 6.07
CA ILE A 121 6.90 -6.18 5.33
C ILE A 121 8.05 -6.85 6.09
N LEU A 122 7.75 -7.35 7.28
CA LEU A 122 8.57 -8.30 8.03
C LEU A 122 7.57 -9.19 8.78
N GLY A 123 7.18 -10.31 8.18
CA GLY A 123 6.22 -11.25 8.81
C GLY A 123 4.83 -10.67 9.11
N ILE A 124 4.31 -9.80 8.22
CA ILE A 124 2.95 -9.25 8.16
C ILE A 124 2.34 -8.87 9.53
N GLN A 125 2.60 -7.64 9.98
CA GLN A 125 1.78 -6.99 11.01
C GLN A 125 1.41 -5.57 10.56
N LEU A 126 0.11 -5.28 10.43
CA LEU A 126 -0.37 -3.92 10.18
C LEU A 126 -0.34 -3.13 11.49
N ILE A 127 0.45 -2.06 11.55
CA ILE A 127 0.47 -1.15 12.69
C ILE A 127 -0.10 0.18 12.25
N LEU A 128 -1.28 0.50 12.78
CA LEU A 128 -1.90 1.80 12.70
C LEU A 128 -1.17 2.73 13.67
N VAL A 129 -0.56 3.77 13.12
CA VAL A 129 0.14 4.79 13.91
C VAL A 129 -0.76 6.01 13.98
N GLN A 130 -1.23 6.34 15.18
CA GLN A 130 -1.87 7.62 15.48
C GLN A 130 -0.79 8.61 15.90
N ASP A 131 -0.80 9.80 15.30
CA ASP A 131 0.07 10.88 15.75
C ASP A 131 -0.40 11.38 17.11
N GLY A 132 0.42 11.12 18.14
CA GLY A 132 0.27 11.75 19.43
C GLY A 132 0.85 13.15 19.31
N SER A 133 -0.01 14.16 19.26
CA SER A 133 0.31 15.60 19.24
C SER A 133 1.13 16.13 20.43
N ASN A 134 1.81 15.26 21.19
CA ASN A 134 2.77 15.59 22.23
C ASN A 134 4.16 15.02 21.91
N GLY A 135 4.86 15.63 20.95
CA GLY A 135 6.34 15.69 20.94
C GLY A 135 7.11 14.37 20.81
N THR A 136 6.47 13.25 20.48
CA THR A 136 7.18 11.99 20.20
C THR A 136 7.86 12.08 18.84
N SER A 137 9.16 12.38 18.86
CA SER A 137 10.03 12.28 17.69
C SER A 137 9.85 10.91 17.02
N PRO A 138 9.83 10.82 15.67
CA PRO A 138 9.77 9.54 14.95
C PRO A 138 10.80 8.52 15.43
N ARG A 139 11.92 8.97 16.01
CA ARG A 139 12.95 8.15 16.68
C ARG A 139 12.39 7.17 17.74
N ASN A 140 11.31 7.52 18.43
CA ASN A 140 10.76 6.65 19.48
C ASN A 140 9.96 5.46 18.91
N LEU A 141 9.39 5.59 17.70
CA LEU A 141 8.78 4.47 16.97
C LEU A 141 9.85 3.47 16.49
N TRP A 142 11.01 3.97 16.09
CA TRP A 142 12.14 3.15 15.62
C TRP A 142 12.81 2.33 16.74
N ASN A 143 12.86 2.86 17.97
CA ASN A 143 13.50 2.20 19.11
C ASN A 143 12.70 1.03 19.70
N LEU A 144 11.38 0.96 19.46
CA LEU A 144 10.53 -0.14 19.96
C LEU A 144 10.65 -1.41 19.11
N ASN A 145 10.99 -1.30 17.81
CA ASN A 145 10.96 -2.42 16.87
C ASN A 145 12.32 -3.04 16.52
N TRP A 146 13.45 -2.41 16.85
CA TRP A 146 14.79 -2.95 16.52
C TRP A 146 15.48 -3.69 17.68
N LYS A 147 14.86 -3.78 18.87
CA LYS A 147 15.44 -4.53 20.01
C LYS A 147 15.12 -6.03 20.03
N GLY A 148 14.57 -6.58 18.95
CA GLY A 148 14.31 -8.01 18.77
C GLY A 148 15.07 -8.57 17.58
N GLY A 149 16.39 -8.76 17.73
CA GLY A 149 17.28 -9.36 16.73
C GLY A 149 18.71 -9.39 17.24
#